data_AF-A0AAD6H1C7-F1
#
_entry.id   AF-A0AAD6H1C7-F1
#
_cell.length_a   1.000
_cell.length_b   1.000
_cell.length_c   1.000
_cell.angle_alpha   90.00
_cell.angle_beta   90.00
_cell.angle_gamma   90.00
#
_symmetry.space_group_name_H-M   'P 1'
#
loop_
_entity.id
_entity.type
_entity.pdbx_description
1 polymer ?
#
loop_
_entity_poly.entity_id
_entity_poly.type
_entity_poly.pdbx_seq_one_letter_code
_entity_poly.pdbx_strand_id
1 'polypeptide(L)'
;MTIKESDQWRPVSPWGVPHAVAEGRLNRTVSLLLSQSSPIIVLNAWGMHHDSKQWQEPQHFQPERFAGLGVGLCRIRTPRPPELRGGPAPGIHWAERNWIISVAKLLWAF
;
A
#
# COMPACT_ATOMS: atom_id res chain seq x y z
N MET A 1 -5.17 13.63 -6.57
CA MET A 1 -3.94 13.18 -7.25
C MET A 1 -2.73 13.27 -6.31
N THR A 2 -2.35 14.47 -5.84
CA THR A 2 -1.15 14.72 -5.01
C THR A 2 -1.07 13.91 -3.73
N ILE A 3 -2.18 13.80 -2.98
CA ILE A 3 -2.23 13.01 -1.73
C ILE A 3 -1.89 11.53 -1.98
N LYS A 4 -2.30 10.97 -3.12
CA LYS A 4 -2.10 9.56 -3.45
C LYS A 4 -0.70 9.27 -3.95
N GLU A 5 -0.16 10.18 -4.75
CA GLU A 5 1.26 10.12 -5.10
C GLU A 5 2.14 10.25 -3.85
N SER A 6 1.73 11.05 -2.86
CA SER A 6 2.48 11.15 -1.60
C SER A 6 2.55 9.82 -0.85
N ASP A 7 1.43 9.08 -0.76
CA ASP A 7 1.40 7.77 -0.11
C ASP A 7 2.10 6.69 -0.94
N GLN A 8 2.06 6.78 -2.28
CA GLN A 8 2.82 5.90 -3.15
C GLN A 8 4.34 6.14 -2.99
N TRP A 9 4.79 7.39 -3.10
CA TRP A 9 6.20 7.77 -3.09
C TRP A 9 6.83 7.61 -1.71
N ARG A 10 6.09 7.97 -0.65
CA ARG A 10 6.54 7.92 0.74
C ARG A 10 5.43 7.33 1.62
N PRO A 11 5.22 6.00 1.57
CA PRO A 11 4.18 5.36 2.37
C PRO A 11 4.47 5.55 3.85
N VAL A 12 3.43 5.89 4.62
CA VAL A 12 3.53 6.04 6.09
C VAL A 12 3.93 4.71 6.75
N SER A 13 3.51 3.58 6.17
CA SER A 13 3.83 2.24 6.64
C SER A 13 4.55 1.44 5.53
N PRO A 14 5.87 1.61 5.36
CA PRO A 14 6.64 0.97 4.30
C PRO A 14 6.74 -0.56 4.45
N TRP A 15 6.60 -1.07 5.67
CA TRP A 15 6.68 -2.50 6.01
C TRP A 15 5.31 -3.14 6.29
N GLY A 16 4.23 -2.35 6.24
CA GLY A 16 2.89 -2.81 6.59
C GLY A 16 2.79 -3.34 8.02
N VAL A 17 1.73 -4.12 8.26
CA VAL A 17 1.54 -4.84 9.52
C VAL A 17 2.15 -6.24 9.39
N PRO A 18 2.93 -6.72 10.37
CA PRO A 18 3.40 -8.11 10.37
C PRO A 18 2.22 -9.09 10.44
N HIS A 19 2.24 -10.10 9.59
CA HIS A 19 1.24 -11.17 9.55
C HIS A 19 1.87 -12.49 10.00
N ALA A 20 1.10 -13.37 10.65
CA ALA A 20 1.52 -14.74 10.88
C ALA A 20 0.92 -15.66 9.80
N VAL A 21 1.68 -16.65 9.37
CA VAL A 21 1.17 -17.67 8.45
C VAL A 21 0.26 -18.63 9.22
N ALA A 22 -0.99 -18.73 8.78
CA ALA A 22 -1.89 -19.78 9.27
C ALA A 22 -1.37 -21.16 8.86
N GLU A 23 -1.46 -22.13 9.77
CA GLU A 23 -1.00 -23.51 9.54
C GLU A 23 -1.59 -24.10 8.25
N GLY A 24 -0.77 -24.87 7.52
CA GLY A 24 -1.18 -25.54 6.27
C GLY A 24 -1.18 -24.69 4.99
N ARG A 25 -0.69 -23.44 5.03
CA ARG A 25 -0.67 -22.52 3.87
C ARG A 25 0.69 -22.20 3.25
N LEU A 26 1.76 -22.88 3.67
CA LEU A 26 3.06 -22.69 3.02
C LEU A 26 3.03 -23.35 1.63
N ASN A 27 3.12 -22.54 0.58
CA ASN A 27 3.47 -23.03 -0.76
C ASN A 27 4.91 -23.57 -0.72
N ARG A 28 5.19 -24.58 -1.55
CA ARG A 28 6.44 -25.38 -1.52
C ARG A 28 7.73 -24.53 -1.56
N THR A 29 7.67 -23.34 -2.17
CA THR A 29 8.77 -22.40 -2.29
C THR A 29 9.03 -21.60 -1.00
N VAL A 30 7.99 -21.27 -0.23
CA VAL A 30 8.11 -20.49 1.02
C VAL A 30 8.33 -21.42 2.22
N SER A 31 7.83 -22.66 2.18
CA SER A 31 8.16 -23.68 3.19
C SER A 31 9.65 -24.02 3.26
N LEU A 32 10.39 -23.84 2.16
CA LEU A 32 11.84 -24.09 2.10
C LEU A 32 12.65 -22.97 2.78
N LEU A 33 12.09 -21.77 2.92
CA LEU A 33 12.78 -20.60 3.49
C LEU A 33 12.43 -20.34 4.96
N LEU A 34 11.30 -20.87 5.43
CA LEU A 34 10.77 -20.60 6.77
C LEU A 34 10.77 -21.90 7.58
N SER A 35 11.88 -22.17 8.28
CA SER A 35 12.08 -23.38 9.10
C SER A 35 11.37 -23.35 10.46
N GLN A 36 10.54 -22.33 10.72
CA GLN A 36 9.95 -22.07 12.03
C GLN A 36 8.46 -22.44 12.06
N SER A 37 7.99 -22.87 13.23
CA SER A 37 6.62 -23.39 13.47
C SER A 37 5.50 -22.37 13.27
N SER A 38 5.81 -21.08 13.06
CA SER A 38 4.87 -20.07 12.58
C SER A 38 5.66 -18.84 12.11
N PRO A 39 5.97 -18.72 10.82
CA PRO A 39 6.78 -17.60 10.37
C PRO A 39 5.98 -16.30 10.30
N ILE A 40 6.64 -15.21 10.70
CA ILE A 40 6.14 -13.85 10.55
C ILE A 40 6.47 -13.37 9.12
N ILE A 41 5.47 -12.89 8.40
CA ILE A 41 5.58 -12.27 7.09
C ILE A 41 5.40 -10.76 7.24
N VAL A 42 6.34 -10.03 6.67
CA VAL A 42 6.28 -8.57 6.56
C VAL A 42 6.09 -8.21 5.09
N LEU A 43 5.12 -7.34 4.81
CA LEU A 43 4.84 -6.88 3.45
C LEU A 43 5.67 -5.64 3.14
N ASN A 44 6.61 -5.77 2.21
CA ASN A 44 7.41 -4.63 1.75
C ASN A 44 6.58 -3.72 0.82
N ALA A 45 5.69 -2.92 1.41
CA ALA A 45 4.87 -1.94 0.71
C ALA A 45 5.72 -0.91 -0.04
N TRP A 46 6.85 -0.49 0.55
CA TRP A 46 7.78 0.41 -0.13
C TRP A 46 8.33 -0.20 -1.42
N GLY A 47 8.79 -1.45 -1.36
CA GLY A 47 9.31 -2.18 -2.52
C GLY A 47 8.24 -2.39 -3.60
N MET A 48 6.99 -2.65 -3.21
CA MET A 48 5.86 -2.74 -4.15
C MET A 48 5.56 -1.38 -4.80
N HIS A 49 5.64 -0.29 -4.06
CA HIS A 49 5.45 1.06 -4.60
C HIS A 49 6.61 1.50 -5.49
N HIS A 50 7.81 0.95 -5.29
CA HIS A 50 9.01 1.31 -6.06
C HIS A 50 9.39 0.27 -7.13
N ASP A 51 8.50 -0.67 -7.44
CA ASP A 51 8.71 -1.63 -8.52
C ASP A 51 8.60 -0.92 -9.88
N SER A 52 9.73 -0.85 -10.60
CA SER A 52 9.83 -0.23 -11.92
C SER A 52 8.96 -0.92 -12.99
N LYS A 53 8.50 -2.15 -12.74
CA LYS A 53 7.56 -2.85 -13.63
C LYS A 53 6.14 -2.31 -13.53
N GLN A 54 5.79 -1.70 -12.40
CA GLN A 54 4.44 -1.22 -12.11
C GLN A 54 4.32 0.30 -12.11
N TRP A 55 5.43 0.98 -11.79
CA TRP A 55 5.53 2.43 -11.69
C TRP A 55 6.70 2.91 -12.54
N GLN A 56 6.43 3.78 -13.52
CA GLN A 56 7.48 4.39 -14.36
C GLN A 56 8.25 5.41 -13.53
N GLU A 57 9.58 5.40 -13.44
CA GLU A 57 10.31 6.39 -12.62
C GLU A 57 9.83 6.48 -11.15
N PRO A 58 9.82 5.38 -10.38
CA PRO A 58 9.20 5.33 -9.04
C PRO A 58 9.84 6.27 -8.01
N GLN A 59 11.06 6.77 -8.28
CA GLN A 59 11.77 7.68 -7.40
C GLN A 59 11.32 9.14 -7.57
N HIS A 60 10.64 9.48 -8.66
CA HIS A 60 10.13 10.82 -8.94
C HIS A 60 8.67 10.94 -8.53
N PHE A 61 8.37 12.05 -7.85
CA PHE A 61 7.02 12.42 -7.48
C PHE A 61 6.25 12.95 -8.69
N GLN A 62 5.28 12.17 -9.20
CA GLN A 62 4.51 12.47 -10.41
C GLN A 62 2.99 12.33 -10.14
N PRO A 63 2.32 13.36 -9.62
CA PRO A 63 0.88 13.32 -9.31
C PRO A 63 -0.01 12.90 -10.48
N GLU A 64 0.43 13.15 -11.71
CA GLU A 64 -0.26 12.87 -12.97
C GLU A 64 -0.54 11.37 -13.15
N ARG A 65 0.22 10.48 -12.47
CA ARG A 65 -0.09 9.03 -12.44
C ARG A 65 -1.48 8.70 -11.96
N PHE A 66 -2.03 9.59 -11.13
CA PHE A 66 -3.36 9.49 -10.58
C PHE A 66 -4.36 10.43 -11.26
N ALA A 67 -3.97 11.11 -12.35
CA ALA A 67 -4.90 11.86 -13.19
C ALA A 67 -5.85 10.89 -13.92
N GLY A 68 -7.14 11.18 -13.92
CA GLY A 68 -8.17 10.32 -14.52
C GLY A 68 -8.73 9.23 -13.60
N LEU A 69 -8.14 8.98 -12.43
CA LEU A 69 -8.79 8.20 -11.38
C LEU A 69 -9.78 9.10 -10.64
N GLY A 70 -11.08 8.82 -10.78
CA GLY A 70 -12.15 9.60 -10.14
C GLY A 70 -11.97 9.72 -8.62
N VAL A 71 -12.54 10.79 -8.05
CA VAL A 71 -12.49 11.06 -6.61
C VAL A 71 -13.12 9.86 -5.86
N GLY A 72 -12.32 9.14 -5.06
CA GLY A 72 -12.75 7.94 -4.33
C GLY A 72 -12.59 6.60 -5.07
N LEU A 73 -12.15 6.57 -6.34
CA LEU A 73 -11.92 5.33 -7.11
C LEU A 73 -10.49 4.78 -7.02
N CYS A 74 -9.62 5.35 -6.18
CA CYS A 74 -8.22 4.91 -6.05
C CYS A 74 -8.05 3.65 -5.19
N ARG A 75 -8.97 2.70 -5.33
CA ARG A 75 -8.77 1.31 -4.91
C ARG A 75 -7.82 0.55 -5.83
N ILE A 76 -7.57 1.04 -7.04
CA ILE A 76 -7.15 0.20 -8.17
C ILE A 76 -5.65 -0.18 -8.15
N ARG A 77 -4.79 0.48 -7.37
CA ARG A 77 -3.34 0.39 -7.67
C ARG A 77 -2.38 0.01 -6.56
N THR A 78 -2.79 -0.25 -5.32
CA THR A 78 -1.89 -0.94 -4.39
C THR A 78 -1.98 -2.44 -4.66
N PRO A 79 -0.97 -3.07 -5.26
CA PRO A 79 -0.99 -4.51 -5.48
C PRO A 79 -0.98 -5.16 -4.11
N ARG A 80 -2.06 -5.86 -3.77
CA ARG A 80 -2.04 -6.75 -2.61
C ARG A 80 -1.76 -8.16 -3.12
N PRO A 81 -0.78 -8.87 -2.55
CA PRO A 81 -0.59 -10.28 -2.88
C PRO A 81 -1.89 -11.06 -2.60
N PRO A 82 -2.40 -11.86 -3.55
CA PRO A 82 -3.64 -12.62 -3.37
C PRO A 82 -3.56 -13.65 -2.23
N GLU A 83 -2.35 -14.00 -1.79
CA GLU A 83 -2.09 -14.90 -0.67
C GLU A 83 -2.45 -14.28 0.69
N LEU A 84 -2.48 -12.95 0.78
CA LEU A 84 -2.82 -12.25 2.01
C LEU A 84 -4.34 -12.17 2.17
N ARG A 85 -4.88 -13.03 3.04
CA ARG A 85 -6.30 -12.94 3.44
C ARG A 85 -6.48 -11.85 4.48
N GLY A 86 -7.22 -10.83 4.11
CA GLY A 86 -7.50 -9.65 4.93
C GLY A 86 -7.96 -8.53 4.02
N GLY A 87 -9.15 -7.99 4.31
CA GLY A 87 -9.63 -6.81 3.60
C GLY A 87 -8.67 -5.62 3.80
N PRO A 88 -8.82 -4.54 3.04
CA PRO A 88 -8.15 -3.29 3.38
C PRO A 88 -8.45 -2.91 4.83
N ALA A 89 -7.53 -2.17 5.45
CA ALA A 89 -7.73 -1.68 6.81
C ALA A 89 -9.13 -1.04 6.92
N PRO A 90 -9.95 -1.40 7.93
CA PRO A 90 -11.34 -0.96 8.01
C PRO A 90 -11.46 0.58 8.02
N GLY A 91 -10.45 1.27 8.54
CA GLY A 91 -10.37 2.73 8.58
C GLY A 91 -9.91 3.41 7.29
N ILE A 92 -9.59 2.69 6.21
CA ILE A 92 -8.97 3.30 5.00
C ILE A 92 -9.85 4.39 4.37
N HIS A 93 -11.16 4.16 4.32
CA HIS A 93 -12.13 5.10 3.74
C HIS A 93 -12.30 6.35 4.60
N TRP A 94 -12.17 6.21 5.92
CA TRP A 94 -12.22 7.34 6.85
C TRP A 94 -10.93 8.15 6.77
N ALA A 95 -9.77 7.48 6.75
CA ALA A 95 -8.47 8.12 6.59
C ALA A 95 -8.37 8.92 5.28
N GLU A 96 -8.80 8.34 4.15
CA GLU A 96 -8.75 9.02 2.84
C GLU A 96 -9.59 10.32 2.85
N ARG A 97 -10.80 10.27 3.41
CA ARG A 97 -11.69 11.45 3.50
C ARG A 97 -11.11 12.51 4.42
N ASN A 98 -10.60 12.12 5.59
CA ASN A 98 -10.01 13.05 6.55
C ASN A 98 -8.77 13.74 5.99
N TRP A 99 -7.88 13.00 5.30
CA TRP A 99 -6.71 13.60 4.69
C TRP A 99 -7.07 14.63 3.63
N ILE A 100 -8.05 14.34 2.78
CA ILE A 100 -8.52 15.31 1.77
C ILE A 100 -9.00 16.59 2.44
N ILE A 101 -9.82 16.49 3.48
CA ILE A 101 -10.36 17.66 4.19
C ILE A 101 -9.25 18.42 4.92
N SER A 102 -8.34 17.73 5.62
CA SER A 102 -7.25 18.38 6.36
C SER A 102 -6.30 19.11 5.43
N VAL A 103 -5.88 18.48 4.33
CA VAL A 103 -5.00 19.13 3.33
C VAL A 103 -5.72 20.32 2.68
N ALA A 104 -6.99 20.18 2.32
CA ALA A 104 -7.78 21.29 1.78
C ALA A 104 -7.87 22.47 2.76
N LYS A 105 -8.06 22.21 4.05
CA LYS A 105 -8.06 23.25 5.09
C LYS A 105 -6.71 23.94 5.23
N LEU A 106 -5.62 23.19 5.21
CA LEU A 106 -4.27 23.75 5.29
C LEU A 106 -3.95 24.64 4.08
N LEU A 107 -4.28 24.18 2.87
CA LEU A 107 -4.10 24.95 1.63
C LEU A 107 -5.06 26.15 1.50
N TRP A 108 -6.19 26.11 2.20
CA TRP A 108 -7.12 27.24 2.22
C TRP A 108 -6.70 28.30 3.25
N ALA A 109 -6.13 27.89 4.38
CA ALA A 109 -5.75 28.79 5.46
C ALA A 109 -4.42 29.53 5.23
N PHE A 110 -3.53 28.99 4.39
CA PHE A 110 -2.20 29.52 4.08
C PHE A 110 -1.98 29.56 2.57
#